data_AF-A0A1B9DKJ1-F1
#
_entry.id   AF-A0A1B9DKJ1-F1
#
_cell.length_a   1.000
_cell.length_b   1.000
_cell.length_c   1.000
_cell.angle_alpha   90.00
_cell.angle_beta   90.00
_cell.angle_gamma   90.00
#
_symmetry.space_group_name_H-M   'P 1'
#
loop_
_entity.id
_entity.type
_entity.pdbx_description
1 polymer ?
#
loop_
_entity_poly.entity_id
_entity_poly.type
_entity_poly.pdbx_seq_one_letter_code
_entity_poly.pdbx_strand_id
1 'polypeptide(L)'
;MIDKTQRWILNVPQEELTLQQRKDAMIMLGMLNVCGDYATAIIKVKELWVNGILPLIPTNDEGYNARKVARHLAMKRLKNAYFFHITQA
;
A
#
# COMPACT_ATOMS: atom_id res chain seq x y z
N MET A 1 -10.03 4.25 -21.18
CA MET A 1 -8.65 4.62 -21.55
C MET A 1 -7.99 5.16 -20.29
N ILE A 2 -6.92 4.54 -19.80
CA ILE A 2 -6.12 5.14 -18.70
C ILE A 2 -5.42 6.34 -19.34
N ASP A 3 -5.77 7.54 -18.89
CA ASP A 3 -5.10 8.76 -19.29
C ASP A 3 -3.61 8.64 -18.90
N LYS A 4 -2.73 8.52 -19.90
CA LYS A 4 -1.30 8.27 -19.68
C LYS A 4 -0.55 9.51 -19.21
N THR A 5 -1.24 10.65 -19.09
CA THR A 5 -0.62 11.95 -18.78
C THR A 5 -0.35 12.15 -17.29
N GLN A 6 -0.96 11.37 -16.39
CA GLN A 6 -0.66 11.40 -14.95
C GLN A 6 -0.28 10.00 -14.45
N ARG A 7 1.01 9.68 -14.54
CA ARG A 7 1.57 8.46 -13.92
C ARG A 7 2.16 8.79 -12.56
N TRP A 8 1.95 7.87 -11.63
CA TRP A 8 2.59 7.94 -10.32
C TRP A 8 3.96 7.27 -10.41
N ILE A 9 4.98 7.94 -9.86
CA ILE A 9 6.38 7.51 -9.87
C ILE A 9 6.99 7.65 -8.47
N LEU A 10 8.17 7.06 -8.26
CA LEU A 10 8.95 7.35 -7.06
C LEU A 10 9.53 8.77 -7.14
N ASN A 11 9.53 9.48 -6.01
CA ASN A 11 10.18 10.79 -5.89
C ASN A 11 11.66 10.69 -5.45
N VAL A 12 12.13 9.48 -5.13
CA VAL A 12 13.50 9.17 -4.72
C VAL A 12 14.02 7.96 -5.49
N PRO A 13 15.35 7.83 -5.68
CA PRO A 13 15.96 6.61 -6.20
C PRO A 13 15.60 5.39 -5.36
N GLN A 14 15.46 4.22 -6.00
CA GLN A 14 15.10 3.00 -5.28
C GLN A 14 16.18 2.61 -4.28
N GLU A 15 17.43 2.90 -4.60
CA GLU A 15 18.64 2.59 -3.83
C GLU A 15 18.57 3.18 -2.41
N GLU A 16 17.93 4.34 -2.25
CA GLU A 16 17.79 5.06 -0.98
C GLU A 16 16.69 4.48 -0.08
N LEU A 17 15.83 3.62 -0.63
CA LEU A 17 14.76 2.95 0.12
C LEU A 17 15.28 1.63 0.72
N THR A 18 14.89 1.36 1.97
CA THR A 18 15.04 0.01 2.55
C THR A 18 14.23 -1.02 1.75
N LEU A 19 14.58 -2.30 1.85
CA LEU A 19 13.86 -3.38 1.16
C LEU A 19 12.34 -3.35 1.46
N GLN A 20 11.96 -3.04 2.70
CA GLN A 20 10.56 -2.95 3.09
C GLN A 20 9.87 -1.75 2.43
N GLN A 21 10.50 -0.57 2.43
CA GLN A 21 9.97 0.62 1.76
C GLN A 21 9.83 0.41 0.26
N ARG A 22 10.79 -0.25 -0.40
CA ARG A 22 10.69 -0.60 -1.83
C ARG A 22 9.46 -1.45 -2.09
N LYS A 23 9.25 -2.51 -1.31
CA LYS A 23 8.07 -3.39 -1.45
C LYS A 23 6.77 -2.61 -1.28
N ASP A 24 6.66 -1.84 -0.20
CA ASP A 24 5.46 -1.06 0.10
C ASP A 24 5.19 0.01 -0.98
N ALA A 25 6.24 0.69 -1.46
CA ALA A 25 6.13 1.69 -2.52
C ALA A 25 5.73 1.07 -3.87
N MET A 26 6.31 -0.08 -4.23
CA MET A 26 5.95 -0.77 -5.48
C MET A 26 4.50 -1.27 -5.49
N ILE A 27 4.01 -1.80 -4.37
CA ILE A 27 2.60 -2.19 -4.23
C ILE A 27 1.70 -0.97 -4.43
N MET A 28 2.01 0.14 -3.75
CA MET A 28 1.21 1.35 -3.81
C MET A 28 1.25 1.99 -5.20
N LEU A 29 2.43 2.05 -5.84
CA LEU A 29 2.59 2.56 -7.21
C LEU A 29 1.80 1.75 -8.22
N GLY A 30 1.84 0.42 -8.13
CA GLY A 30 1.05 -0.44 -9.01
C GLY A 30 -0.44 -0.12 -8.90
N MET A 31 -0.93 0.06 -7.68
CA MET A 31 -2.34 0.34 -7.43
C MET A 31 -2.75 1.75 -7.84
N LEU A 32 -1.90 2.75 -7.60
CA LEU A 32 -2.12 4.13 -8.04
C LEU A 32 -2.17 4.23 -9.57
N ASN A 33 -1.26 3.56 -10.27
CA ASN A 33 -1.24 3.58 -11.73
C ASN A 33 -2.39 2.77 -12.37
N VAL A 34 -2.99 1.84 -11.63
CA VAL A 34 -4.22 1.15 -12.06
C VAL A 34 -5.48 1.97 -11.75
N CYS A 35 -5.54 2.60 -10.58
CA CYS A 35 -6.75 3.27 -10.09
C CYS A 35 -6.84 4.75 -10.46
N GLY A 36 -5.72 5.40 -10.79
CA GLY A 36 -5.64 6.82 -11.12
C GLY A 36 -5.54 7.73 -9.89
N ASP A 37 -6.21 7.41 -8.79
CA ASP A 37 -6.23 8.23 -7.57
C ASP A 37 -5.92 7.44 -6.29
N TYR A 38 -5.50 8.19 -5.25
CA TYR A 38 -5.11 7.64 -3.96
C TYR A 38 -6.26 6.98 -3.20
N ALA A 39 -7.47 7.55 -3.23
CA ALA A 39 -8.60 7.06 -2.46
C ALA A 39 -9.06 5.69 -2.99
N THR A 40 -9.14 5.53 -4.31
CA THR A 40 -9.46 4.25 -4.94
C THR A 40 -8.32 3.24 -4.75
N ALA A 41 -7.06 3.67 -4.91
CA ALA A 41 -5.90 2.80 -4.73
C ALA A 41 -5.83 2.22 -3.30
N ILE A 42 -6.06 3.02 -2.26
CA ILE A 42 -5.96 2.55 -0.87
C ILE A 42 -7.08 1.56 -0.51
N ILE A 43 -8.27 1.73 -1.09
CA ILE A 43 -9.38 0.78 -0.98
C ILE A 43 -8.97 -0.55 -1.63
N LYS A 44 -8.47 -0.51 -2.87
CA LYS A 44 -8.05 -1.71 -3.60
C LYS A 44 -6.89 -2.45 -2.94
N VAL A 45 -5.90 -1.73 -2.42
CA VAL A 45 -4.80 -2.32 -1.63
C VAL A 45 -5.34 -3.03 -0.39
N LYS A 46 -6.28 -2.41 0.34
CA LYS A 46 -6.87 -3.04 1.53
C LYS A 46 -7.61 -4.33 1.16
N GLU A 47 -8.40 -4.30 0.10
CA GLU A 47 -9.18 -5.43 -0.40
C GLU A 47 -8.30 -6.59 -0.88
N LEU A 48 -7.36 -6.31 -1.78
CA LEU A 48 -6.61 -7.34 -2.48
C LEU A 48 -5.38 -7.81 -1.70
N TRP A 49 -4.68 -6.88 -1.04
CA TRP A 49 -3.42 -7.17 -0.38
C TRP A 49 -3.61 -7.45 1.11
N VAL A 50 -4.18 -6.51 1.86
CA VAL A 50 -4.23 -6.64 3.33
C VAL A 50 -5.24 -7.69 3.76
N ASN A 51 -6.41 -7.75 3.16
CA ASN A 51 -7.39 -8.78 3.47
C ASN A 51 -6.99 -10.16 2.94
N GLY A 52 -6.28 -10.22 1.80
CA GLY A 52 -5.80 -11.49 1.23
C GLY A 52 -4.63 -12.10 2.01
N ILE A 53 -3.63 -11.29 2.39
CA ILE A 53 -2.39 -11.79 3.03
C ILE A 53 -2.52 -11.87 4.55
N LEU A 54 -3.28 -10.94 5.15
CA LEU A 54 -3.49 -10.88 6.59
C LEU A 54 -4.99 -10.95 6.89
N PRO A 55 -5.66 -12.08 6.62
CA PRO A 55 -7.09 -12.22 6.88
C PRO A 55 -7.39 -11.95 8.36
N LEU A 56 -8.54 -11.34 8.62
CA LEU A 56 -9.01 -11.14 9.98
C LEU A 56 -9.52 -12.49 10.50
N ILE A 57 -9.00 -12.91 11.65
CA ILE A 57 -9.45 -14.13 12.33
C ILE A 57 -10.62 -13.80 13.27
N PRO A 58 -11.35 -14.80 13.78
CA PRO A 58 -12.43 -14.58 14.76
C PRO A 58 -11.96 -13.80 16.00
N THR A 59 -12.86 -13.02 16.60
CA THR A 59 -12.54 -12.13 17.74
C THR A 59 -12.22 -12.87 19.03
N ASN A 60 -12.63 -14.13 19.13
CA ASN A 60 -12.37 -15.03 20.26
C ASN A 60 -11.04 -15.79 20.13
N ASP A 61 -10.33 -15.64 19.01
CA ASP A 61 -9.02 -16.24 18.80
C ASP A 61 -7.94 -15.45 19.56
N GLU A 62 -7.03 -16.14 20.26
CA GLU A 62 -5.94 -15.54 21.03
C GLU A 62 -5.03 -14.63 20.15
N GLY A 63 -4.92 -14.94 18.85
CA GLY A 63 -4.15 -14.16 17.89
C GLY A 63 -4.84 -12.91 17.35
N TYR A 64 -6.12 -12.65 17.71
CA TYR A 64 -6.93 -11.63 17.06
C TYR A 64 -6.31 -10.24 17.14
N ASN A 65 -5.91 -9.84 18.35
CA ASN A 65 -5.34 -8.51 18.57
C ASN A 65 -4.01 -8.34 17.84
N ALA A 66 -3.15 -9.36 17.83
CA ALA A 66 -1.90 -9.34 17.08
C ALA A 66 -2.16 -9.19 15.57
N ARG A 67 -3.15 -9.91 15.03
CA ARG A 67 -3.54 -9.82 13.62
C ARG A 67 -4.12 -8.44 13.29
N LYS A 68 -4.98 -7.89 14.15
CA LYS A 68 -5.54 -6.54 14.02
C LYS A 68 -4.44 -5.47 13.98
N VAL A 69 -3.47 -5.55 14.88
CA VAL A 69 -2.32 -4.63 14.92
C VAL A 69 -1.46 -4.77 13.66
N ALA A 70 -1.15 -6.00 13.24
CA ALA A 70 -0.37 -6.23 12.02
C ALA A 70 -1.04 -5.62 10.77
N ARG A 71 -2.37 -5.77 10.64
CA ARG A 71 -3.16 -5.16 9.55
C ARG A 71 -3.10 -3.63 9.59
N HIS A 72 -3.22 -3.03 10.78
CA HIS A 72 -3.08 -1.57 10.94
C HIS A 72 -1.69 -1.09 10.53
N LEU A 73 -0.64 -1.77 10.99
CA LEU A 73 0.75 -1.44 10.64
C LEU A 73 1.02 -1.59 9.14
N ALA A 74 0.49 -2.63 8.50
CA ALA A 74 0.61 -2.80 7.05
C ALA A 74 0.00 -1.62 6.29
N MET A 75 -1.24 -1.23 6.63
CA MET A 75 -1.87 -0.05 6.03
C MET A 75 -1.10 1.23 6.30
N LYS A 76 -0.58 1.41 7.52
CA LYS A 76 0.22 2.60 7.87
C LYS A 76 1.48 2.70 7.01
N ARG A 77 2.20 1.59 6.79
CA ARG A 77 3.40 1.58 5.95
C ARG A 77 3.10 1.94 4.49
N LEU A 78 2.01 1.40 3.93
CA LEU A 78 1.58 1.71 2.56
C LEU A 78 1.20 3.18 2.39
N LYS A 79 0.49 3.75 3.37
CA LYS A 79 0.20 5.20 3.39
C LYS A 79 1.48 6.02 3.47
N ASN A 80 2.43 5.63 4.32
CA ASN A 80 3.71 6.31 4.42
C ASN A 80 4.47 6.24 3.10
N ALA A 81 4.45 5.10 2.40
CA ALA A 81 5.09 4.99 1.09
C ALA A 81 4.51 5.99 0.08
N TYR A 82 3.19 6.18 0.08
CA TYR A 82 2.56 7.24 -0.72
C TYR A 82 3.07 8.63 -0.35
N PHE A 83 2.96 9.02 0.93
CA PHE A 83 3.26 10.40 1.34
C PHE A 83 4.74 10.78 1.26
N PHE A 84 5.64 9.82 1.44
CA PHE A 84 7.07 10.10 1.52
C PHE A 84 7.85 9.75 0.25
N HIS A 85 7.37 8.77 -0.53
CA HIS A 85 8.18 8.17 -1.60
C HIS A 85 7.56 8.26 -2.99
N ILE A 86 6.33 8.78 -3.14
CA ILE A 86 5.59 8.76 -4.40
C ILE A 86 5.14 10.17 -4.78
N THR A 87 5.24 10.50 -6.07
CA THR A 87 4.75 11.75 -6.66
C THR A 87 4.07 11.47 -8.00
N GLN A 88 3.32 12.45 -8.51
CA GLN A 88 2.89 12.45 -9.91
C GLN A 88 4.04 12.95 -10.80
N ALA A 89 4.21 12.30 -11.95
CA ALA A 89 5.18 12.66 -12.99
C ALA A 89 4.68 13.80 -13.89
#